data_AF-A0A225E698-F1
#
_entry.id   AF-A0A225E698-F1
#
_cell.length_a   1.000
_cell.length_b   1.000
_cell.length_c   1.000
_cell.angle_alpha   90.00
_cell.angle_beta   90.00
_cell.angle_gamma   90.00
#
_symmetry.space_group_name_H-M   'P 1'
#
loop_
_entity.id
_entity.type
_entity.pdbx_description
1 polymer ?
#
loop_
_entity_poly.entity_id
_entity_poly.type
_entity_poly.pdbx_seq_one_letter_code
_entity_poly.pdbx_strand_id
1 'polypeptide(L)'
;MTAPGSTTSSGRVRPAEVLGIPATADESAAKASFLKALQAGDFLPPESQIAAVNAFSRFRGSITPATELFLVDQFRADVDGFAAAYWDLSPGERWARWLDLTTRTPNAMASDRLEQLKDGLDVEATSDENPAVEELARLVRGLYVLHPRARAVARAEWVAERAGAEEWRAAARCCGETHPPIVALDPVLFDQLGYSPSETMAKGDVAAARAMGPNRQGIAAGASRPAARNWLRRRMFDEWTDGKGWTLIVVTVVATLFLMGIFMPPSKRDLIDRNPDAGSYPAPAHDRHPAPALDRSDRPSSMFTPEQIREFEQYNPDGGRPAPSGYNLWRIMTNRPVVPSLREKLE
;
A
#
# COMPACT_ATOMS: atom_id res chain seq x y z
N MET A 1 57.85 -11.85 -19.49
CA MET A 1 56.48 -11.34 -19.32
C MET A 1 55.62 -12.49 -18.83
N THR A 2 55.45 -12.59 -17.52
CA THR A 2 54.71 -13.68 -16.86
C THR A 2 53.27 -13.20 -16.65
N ALA A 3 52.29 -13.93 -17.16
CA ALA A 3 50.88 -13.57 -17.04
C ALA A 3 50.47 -13.52 -15.54
N PRO A 4 49.65 -12.54 -15.12
CA PRO A 4 49.15 -12.50 -13.76
C PRO A 4 48.29 -13.74 -13.50
N GLY A 5 48.76 -14.60 -12.59
CA GLY A 5 48.04 -15.77 -12.15
C GLY A 5 46.69 -15.37 -11.59
N SER A 6 45.63 -15.74 -12.29
CA SER A 6 44.27 -15.58 -11.81
C SER A 6 44.12 -16.47 -10.58
N THR A 7 44.09 -15.86 -9.39
CA THR A 7 43.68 -16.53 -8.15
C THR A 7 42.19 -16.86 -8.26
N THR A 8 41.88 -17.91 -9.01
CA THR A 8 40.56 -18.53 -9.04
C THR A 8 40.20 -18.91 -7.61
N SER A 9 39.19 -18.21 -7.09
CA SER A 9 38.64 -18.35 -5.74
C SER A 9 38.43 -19.82 -5.39
N SER A 10 39.29 -20.34 -4.51
CA SER A 10 39.22 -21.69 -3.93
C SER A 10 37.84 -22.02 -3.33
N GLY A 11 37.06 -20.99 -2.96
CA GLY A 11 35.72 -21.12 -2.40
C GLY A 11 34.66 -21.75 -3.32
N ARG A 12 34.91 -21.86 -4.64
CA ARG A 12 33.91 -22.41 -5.58
C ARG A 12 34.06 -23.90 -5.90
N VAL A 13 35.17 -24.54 -5.52
CA VAL A 13 35.45 -25.94 -5.91
C VAL A 13 34.42 -26.91 -5.33
N ARG A 14 34.17 -26.85 -4.02
CA ARG A 14 33.18 -27.72 -3.35
C ARG A 14 31.73 -27.47 -3.83
N PRO A 15 31.25 -26.22 -3.94
CA PRO A 15 29.96 -25.94 -4.57
C PRO A 15 29.82 -26.51 -5.98
N ALA A 16 30.88 -26.43 -6.79
CA ALA A 16 30.87 -26.91 -8.17
C ALA A 16 30.68 -28.43 -8.24
N GLU A 17 31.36 -29.15 -7.35
CA GLU A 17 31.27 -30.60 -7.21
C GLU A 17 29.84 -31.03 -6.80
N VAL A 18 29.23 -30.35 -5.83
CA VAL A 18 27.84 -30.62 -5.40
C VAL A 18 26.83 -30.42 -6.53
N LEU A 19 27.05 -29.43 -7.41
CA LEU A 19 26.19 -29.15 -8.55
C LEU A 19 26.56 -29.92 -9.82
N GLY A 20 27.66 -30.68 -9.82
CA GLY A 20 28.16 -31.38 -11.02
C GLY A 20 28.54 -30.44 -12.17
N ILE A 21 29.07 -29.24 -11.86
CA ILE A 21 29.50 -28.25 -12.85
C ILE A 21 30.97 -27.87 -12.67
N PRO A 22 31.64 -27.27 -13.67
CA PRO A 22 33.00 -26.72 -13.50
C PRO A 22 33.03 -25.57 -12.47
N ALA A 23 34.11 -25.44 -11.69
CA ALA A 23 34.26 -24.35 -10.71
C ALA A 23 34.36 -22.94 -11.33
N THR A 24 34.66 -22.88 -12.63
CA THR A 24 34.66 -21.67 -13.45
C THR A 24 33.30 -21.33 -14.05
N ALA A 25 32.28 -22.16 -13.81
CA ALA A 25 30.93 -21.92 -14.30
C ALA A 25 30.38 -20.59 -13.78
N ASP A 26 29.56 -19.96 -14.61
CA ASP A 26 28.85 -18.75 -14.22
C ASP A 26 27.59 -19.10 -13.39
N GLU A 27 26.94 -18.04 -12.88
CA GLU A 27 25.74 -18.19 -12.07
C GLU A 27 24.58 -18.85 -12.84
N SER A 28 24.52 -18.65 -14.16
CA SER A 28 23.47 -19.21 -15.02
C SER A 28 23.59 -20.74 -15.11
N ALA A 29 24.80 -21.24 -15.34
CA ALA A 29 25.08 -22.67 -15.38
C ALA A 29 24.82 -23.36 -14.03
N ALA A 30 25.15 -22.71 -12.91
CA ALA A 30 24.84 -23.22 -11.58
C ALA A 30 23.33 -23.34 -11.34
N LYS A 31 22.56 -22.31 -11.68
CA LYS A 31 21.09 -22.32 -11.60
C LYS A 31 20.47 -23.39 -12.49
N ALA A 32 20.96 -23.53 -13.73
CA ALA A 32 20.45 -24.55 -14.65
C ALA A 32 20.68 -25.97 -14.12
N SER A 33 21.86 -26.25 -13.55
CA SER A 33 22.15 -27.56 -12.95
C SER A 33 21.27 -27.83 -11.72
N PHE A 34 21.09 -26.84 -10.85
CA PHE A 34 20.20 -26.92 -9.69
C PHE A 34 18.75 -27.21 -10.08
N LEU A 35 18.20 -26.49 -11.07
CA LEU A 35 16.84 -26.72 -11.56
C LEU A 35 16.66 -28.11 -12.19
N LYS A 36 17.70 -28.62 -12.89
CA LYS A 36 17.69 -29.98 -13.43
C LYS A 36 17.70 -31.03 -12.32
N ALA A 37 18.45 -30.79 -11.24
CA ALA A 37 18.47 -31.67 -10.07
C ALA A 37 17.13 -31.72 -9.34
N LEU A 38 16.41 -30.59 -9.25
CA LEU A 38 15.08 -30.52 -8.63
C LEU A 38 14.06 -31.42 -9.32
N GLN A 39 14.07 -31.48 -10.65
CA GLN A 39 13.16 -32.33 -11.42
C GLN A 39 13.35 -33.83 -11.11
N ALA A 40 14.53 -34.23 -10.63
CA ALA A 40 14.83 -35.62 -10.30
C ALA A 40 14.52 -35.99 -8.83
N GLY A 41 14.25 -35.01 -7.96
CA GLY A 41 14.14 -35.20 -6.50
C GLY A 41 12.85 -34.67 -5.88
N ASP A 42 11.70 -34.86 -6.55
CA ASP A 42 10.38 -34.40 -6.09
C ASP A 42 10.33 -32.90 -5.72
N PHE A 43 11.17 -32.08 -6.35
CA PHE A 43 11.28 -30.64 -6.11
C PHE A 43 11.66 -30.24 -4.67
N LEU A 44 12.24 -31.15 -3.88
CA LEU A 44 12.80 -30.87 -2.55
C LEU A 44 14.34 -30.96 -2.59
N PRO A 45 15.05 -29.85 -2.87
CA PRO A 45 16.49 -29.87 -2.99
C PRO A 45 17.14 -30.12 -1.62
N PRO A 46 18.18 -30.95 -1.53
CA PRO A 46 19.02 -31.03 -0.33
C PRO A 46 19.62 -29.67 0.01
N GLU A 47 19.75 -29.35 1.30
CA GLU A 47 20.33 -28.08 1.78
C GLU A 47 21.72 -27.79 1.19
N SER A 48 22.50 -28.85 0.94
CA SER A 48 23.83 -28.76 0.31
C SER A 48 23.78 -28.20 -1.12
N GLN A 49 22.74 -28.53 -1.90
CA GLN A 49 22.57 -27.99 -3.26
C GLN A 49 22.15 -26.52 -3.23
N ILE A 50 21.30 -26.13 -2.27
CA ILE A 50 20.91 -24.74 -2.04
C ILE A 50 22.16 -23.91 -1.68
N ALA A 51 22.95 -24.38 -0.72
CA ALA A 51 24.20 -23.73 -0.33
C ALA A 51 25.20 -23.62 -1.51
N ALA A 52 25.28 -24.66 -2.34
CA ALA A 52 26.14 -24.67 -3.51
C ALA A 52 25.71 -23.65 -4.57
N VAL A 53 24.42 -23.55 -4.89
CA VAL A 53 23.92 -22.56 -5.86
C VAL A 53 24.12 -21.12 -5.35
N ASN A 54 23.96 -20.91 -4.04
CA ASN A 54 24.18 -19.61 -3.41
C ASN A 54 25.66 -19.19 -3.44
N ALA A 55 26.60 -20.13 -3.38
CA ALA A 55 28.03 -19.83 -3.54
C ALA A 55 28.43 -19.39 -4.97
N PHE A 56 27.63 -19.74 -5.98
CA PHE A 56 27.79 -19.27 -7.35
C PHE A 56 27.07 -17.95 -7.63
N SER A 57 26.04 -17.62 -6.85
CA SER A 57 25.38 -16.33 -6.98
C SER A 57 26.35 -15.22 -6.61
N ARG A 58 26.37 -14.15 -7.41
CA ARG A 58 27.10 -12.93 -7.04
C ARG A 58 26.47 -12.25 -5.83
N PHE A 59 25.24 -12.64 -5.46
CA PHE A 59 24.60 -12.29 -4.21
C PHE A 59 25.27 -13.02 -3.04
N ARG A 60 25.96 -12.27 -2.16
CA ARG A 60 26.73 -12.80 -1.01
C ARG A 60 25.85 -13.30 0.16
N GLY A 61 24.70 -13.90 -0.11
CA GLY A 61 23.79 -14.39 0.92
C GLY A 61 23.04 -15.63 0.45
N SER A 62 22.96 -16.65 1.32
CA SER A 62 22.05 -17.76 1.09
C SER A 62 20.62 -17.24 1.12
N ILE A 63 19.89 -17.27 0.00
CA ILE A 63 18.49 -16.83 -0.04
C ILE A 63 17.64 -17.95 0.58
N THR A 64 17.66 -18.03 1.90
CA THR A 64 16.63 -18.74 2.65
C THR A 64 15.48 -17.76 2.92
N PRO A 65 14.23 -18.22 3.07
CA PRO A 65 13.12 -17.33 3.46
C PRO A 65 13.42 -16.53 4.73
N ALA A 66 14.14 -17.12 5.69
CA ALA A 66 14.58 -16.43 6.90
C ALA A 66 15.58 -15.30 6.61
N THR A 67 16.53 -15.51 5.70
CA THR A 67 17.47 -14.48 5.27
C THR A 67 16.77 -13.37 4.50
N GLU A 68 15.78 -13.69 3.66
CA GLU A 68 14.99 -12.69 2.95
C GLU A 68 14.20 -11.80 3.91
N LEU A 69 13.52 -12.39 4.89
CA LEU A 69 12.82 -11.63 5.95
C LEU A 69 13.78 -10.71 6.71
N PHE A 70 14.95 -11.21 7.10
CA PHE A 70 15.98 -10.42 7.75
C PHE A 70 16.45 -9.23 6.89
N LEU A 71 16.68 -9.44 5.60
CA LEU A 71 17.08 -8.37 4.68
C LEU A 71 15.97 -7.33 4.48
N VAL A 72 14.71 -7.76 4.42
CA VAL A 72 13.55 -6.86 4.33
C VAL A 72 13.43 -6.01 5.60
N ASP A 73 13.60 -6.60 6.79
CA ASP A 73 13.53 -5.87 8.05
C ASP A 73 14.71 -4.91 8.24
N GLN A 74 15.92 -5.32 7.86
CA GLN A 74 17.07 -4.41 7.82
C GLN A 74 16.84 -3.24 6.87
N PHE A 75 16.29 -3.52 5.68
CA PHE A 75 15.97 -2.47 4.71
C PHE A 75 14.90 -1.50 5.24
N ARG A 76 13.87 -2.01 5.91
CA ARG A 76 12.86 -1.16 6.57
C ARG A 76 13.50 -0.26 7.62
N ALA A 77 14.39 -0.80 8.46
CA ALA A 77 15.11 -0.02 9.45
C ALA A 77 15.99 1.07 8.80
N ASP A 78 16.67 0.77 7.69
CA ASP A 78 17.45 1.74 6.93
C ASP A 78 16.54 2.88 6.38
N VAL A 79 15.35 2.54 5.85
CA VAL A 79 14.38 3.51 5.34
C VAL A 79 13.78 4.36 6.46
N ASP A 80 13.44 3.77 7.61
CA ASP A 80 12.95 4.50 8.78
C ASP A 80 14.03 5.44 9.34
N GLY A 81 15.29 5.00 9.37
CA GLY A 81 16.43 5.84 9.73
C GLY A 81 16.62 7.02 8.76
N PHE A 82 16.46 6.79 7.46
CA PHE A 82 16.47 7.85 6.45
C PHE A 82 15.30 8.83 6.64
N ALA A 83 14.09 8.33 6.91
CA ALA A 83 12.92 9.17 7.17
C ALA A 83 13.07 10.02 8.44
N ALA A 84 13.70 9.49 9.49
CA ALA A 84 13.96 10.22 10.72
C ALA A 84 14.95 11.38 10.53
N ALA A 85 16.01 11.18 9.74
CA ALA A 85 17.01 12.21 9.43
C ALA A 85 16.63 13.10 8.23
N TYR A 86 15.45 12.89 7.64
CA TYR A 86 15.14 13.37 6.29
C TYR A 86 15.29 14.88 6.12
N TRP A 87 14.78 15.66 7.09
CA TRP A 87 14.82 17.12 7.03
C TRP A 87 16.12 17.74 7.57
N ASP A 88 16.97 16.93 8.22
CA ASP A 88 18.31 17.35 8.65
C ASP A 88 19.33 17.26 7.50
N LEU A 89 19.00 16.51 6.44
CA LEU A 89 19.81 16.37 5.25
C LEU A 89 19.50 17.47 4.23
N SER A 90 20.55 17.97 3.57
CA SER A 90 20.40 18.82 2.40
C SER A 90 19.69 18.06 1.25
N PRO A 91 19.02 18.76 0.32
CA PRO A 91 18.37 18.11 -0.82
C PRO A 91 19.29 17.16 -1.61
N GLY A 92 20.55 17.54 -1.82
CA GLY A 92 21.54 16.69 -2.51
C GLY A 92 21.87 15.41 -1.74
N GLU A 93 22.00 15.48 -0.42
CA GLU A 93 22.22 14.31 0.44
C GLU A 93 20.99 13.39 0.49
N ARG A 94 19.78 13.97 0.52
CA ARG A 94 18.53 13.21 0.42
C ARG A 94 18.47 12.42 -0.88
N TRP A 95 18.77 13.06 -2.01
CA TRP A 95 18.85 12.37 -3.31
C TRP A 95 19.86 11.24 -3.31
N ALA A 96 21.08 11.48 -2.80
CA ALA A 96 22.11 10.46 -2.74
C ALA A 96 21.69 9.25 -1.88
N ARG A 97 21.09 9.51 -0.71
CA ARG A 97 20.58 8.46 0.19
C ARG A 97 19.40 7.71 -0.39
N TRP A 98 18.44 8.41 -0.98
CA TRP A 98 17.29 7.81 -1.63
C TRP A 98 17.72 6.91 -2.80
N LEU A 99 18.68 7.35 -3.60
CA LEU A 99 19.23 6.56 -4.71
C LEU A 99 19.94 5.31 -4.21
N ASP A 100 20.81 5.43 -3.20
CA ASP A 100 21.47 4.29 -2.57
C ASP A 100 20.46 3.24 -2.08
N LEU A 101 19.44 3.66 -1.32
CA LEU A 101 18.40 2.76 -0.82
C LEU A 101 17.59 2.13 -1.97
N THR A 102 17.25 2.91 -2.99
CA THR A 102 16.54 2.40 -4.18
C THR A 102 17.35 1.31 -4.89
N THR A 103 18.67 1.47 -5.01
CA THR A 103 19.52 0.45 -5.66
C THR A 103 19.65 -0.85 -4.85
N ARG A 104 19.47 -0.79 -3.52
CA ARG A 104 19.54 -1.93 -2.60
C ARG A 104 18.18 -2.56 -2.29
N THR A 105 17.11 -2.09 -2.91
CA THR A 105 15.74 -2.53 -2.59
C THR A 105 15.57 -4.03 -2.90
N PRO A 106 15.18 -4.87 -1.91
CA PRO A 106 15.05 -6.31 -2.11
C PRO A 106 13.83 -6.70 -2.96
N ASN A 107 12.72 -5.94 -2.88
CA ASN A 107 11.49 -6.18 -3.63
C ASN A 107 10.63 -4.91 -3.76
N ALA A 108 9.63 -4.93 -4.65
CA ALA A 108 8.78 -3.77 -4.92
C ALA A 108 8.00 -3.27 -3.70
N MET A 109 7.49 -4.18 -2.85
CA MET A 109 6.74 -3.79 -1.64
C MET A 109 7.61 -3.03 -0.64
N ALA A 110 8.90 -3.37 -0.55
CA ALA A 110 9.84 -2.66 0.31
C ALA A 110 10.10 -1.23 -0.19
N SER A 111 10.00 -0.96 -1.50
CA SER A 111 10.22 0.38 -2.07
C SER A 111 9.05 1.36 -1.91
N ASP A 112 7.84 0.90 -1.57
CA ASP A 112 6.65 1.76 -1.53
C ASP A 112 6.86 2.98 -0.62
N ARG A 113 7.55 2.78 0.52
CA ARG A 113 7.84 3.86 1.45
C ARG A 113 8.85 4.86 0.87
N LEU A 114 9.87 4.40 0.15
CA LEU A 114 10.85 5.27 -0.50
C LEU A 114 10.22 6.10 -1.62
N GLU A 115 9.33 5.51 -2.41
CA GLU A 115 8.66 6.24 -3.49
C GLU A 115 7.75 7.36 -2.94
N GLN A 116 7.17 7.17 -1.75
CA GLN A 116 6.39 8.23 -1.08
C GLN A 116 7.25 9.42 -0.66
N LEU A 117 8.51 9.19 -0.29
CA LEU A 117 9.45 10.24 0.14
C LEU A 117 10.07 11.01 -1.03
N LYS A 118 9.90 10.53 -2.27
CA LYS A 118 10.54 11.09 -3.46
C LYS A 118 10.16 12.55 -3.75
N ASP A 119 8.89 12.91 -3.56
CA ASP A 119 8.40 14.25 -3.88
C ASP A 119 9.01 15.34 -2.99
N GLY A 120 9.50 14.97 -1.81
CA GLY A 120 10.14 15.87 -0.86
C GLY A 120 11.64 15.98 -1.04
N LEU A 121 12.26 15.35 -2.05
CA LEU A 121 13.73 15.30 -2.15
C LEU A 121 14.31 16.69 -2.43
N ASP A 122 13.63 17.48 -3.27
CA ASP A 122 14.05 18.82 -3.68
C ASP A 122 13.48 19.95 -2.80
N VAL A 123 12.66 19.62 -1.80
CA VAL A 123 12.01 20.65 -0.97
C VAL A 123 12.98 21.16 0.09
N GLU A 124 13.27 22.46 0.08
CA GLU A 124 14.12 23.08 1.09
C GLU A 124 13.34 23.29 2.40
N ALA A 125 14.01 23.06 3.53
CA ALA A 125 13.46 23.32 4.87
C ALA A 125 13.78 24.76 5.30
N THR A 126 13.27 25.74 4.54
CA THR A 126 13.43 27.16 4.87
C THR A 126 12.50 27.55 6.03
N SER A 127 12.98 28.46 6.88
CA SER A 127 12.19 29.08 7.94
C SER A 127 11.39 30.26 7.39
N ASP A 128 10.12 30.39 7.79
CA ASP A 128 9.31 31.58 7.49
C ASP A 128 9.37 32.60 8.65
N GLU A 129 9.28 33.90 8.32
CA GLU A 129 9.24 34.98 9.31
C GLU A 129 7.90 35.02 10.08
N ASN A 130 6.81 34.59 9.44
CA ASN A 130 5.50 34.47 10.05
C ASN A 130 5.44 33.18 10.90
N PRO A 131 5.27 33.28 12.23
CA PRO A 131 5.35 32.12 13.12
C PRO A 131 4.26 31.08 12.84
N ALA A 132 3.06 31.49 12.41
CA ALA A 132 1.98 30.56 12.10
C ALA A 132 2.24 29.79 10.80
N VAL A 133 2.87 30.44 9.80
CA VAL A 133 3.27 29.80 8.53
C VAL A 133 4.41 28.81 8.80
N GLU A 134 5.40 29.20 9.60
CA GLU A 134 6.51 28.33 9.97
C GLU A 134 6.05 27.13 10.82
N GLU A 135 5.11 27.33 11.75
CA GLU A 135 4.51 26.22 12.51
C GLU A 135 3.76 25.23 11.61
N LEU A 136 2.95 25.75 10.67
CA LEU A 136 2.24 24.91 9.69
C LEU A 136 3.24 24.17 8.76
N ALA A 137 4.29 24.84 8.29
CA ALA A 137 5.32 24.22 7.47
C ALA A 137 6.06 23.11 8.23
N ARG A 138 6.37 23.32 9.51
CA ARG A 138 6.97 22.32 10.39
C ARG A 138 6.07 21.11 10.58
N LEU A 139 4.77 21.32 10.78
CA LEU A 139 3.79 20.24 10.85
C LEU A 139 3.78 19.42 9.56
N VAL A 140 3.70 20.06 8.39
CA VAL A 140 3.67 19.37 7.10
C VAL A 140 4.94 18.54 6.90
N ARG A 141 6.12 19.10 7.21
CA ARG A 141 7.41 18.38 7.19
C ARG A 141 7.36 17.15 8.12
N GLY A 142 6.86 17.30 9.34
CA GLY A 142 6.69 16.21 10.30
C GLY A 142 5.75 15.12 9.79
N LEU A 143 4.56 15.50 9.29
CA LEU A 143 3.57 14.57 8.73
C LEU A 143 4.10 13.80 7.52
N TYR A 144 4.89 14.45 6.67
CA TYR A 144 5.41 13.85 5.44
C TYR A 144 6.29 12.60 5.71
N VAL A 145 7.13 12.66 6.74
CA VAL A 145 8.05 11.57 7.10
C VAL A 145 7.40 10.47 7.93
N LEU A 146 6.11 10.58 8.27
CA LEU A 146 5.34 9.51 8.90
C LEU A 146 4.84 8.48 7.89
N HIS A 147 4.70 7.23 8.34
CA HIS A 147 4.00 6.18 7.59
C HIS A 147 2.56 6.60 7.27
N PRO A 148 1.96 6.21 6.12
CA PRO A 148 0.68 6.73 5.66
C PRO A 148 -0.45 6.70 6.69
N ARG A 149 -0.56 5.61 7.45
CA ARG A 149 -1.57 5.48 8.51
C ARG A 149 -1.31 6.44 9.67
N ALA A 150 -0.07 6.53 10.16
CA ALA A 150 0.29 7.44 11.25
C ALA A 150 0.11 8.91 10.82
N ARG A 151 0.47 9.22 9.56
CA ARG A 151 0.24 10.53 8.95
C ARG A 151 -1.24 10.92 8.94
N ALA A 152 -2.12 10.02 8.52
CA ALA A 152 -3.57 10.27 8.48
C ALA A 152 -4.15 10.54 9.89
N VAL A 153 -3.73 9.75 10.88
CA VAL A 153 -4.14 9.93 12.29
C VAL A 153 -3.66 11.27 12.84
N ALA A 154 -2.35 11.55 12.73
CA ALA A 154 -1.76 12.80 13.23
C ALA A 154 -2.37 14.04 12.56
N ARG A 155 -2.66 13.96 11.25
CA ARG A 155 -3.38 15.02 10.53
C ARG A 155 -4.78 15.23 11.10
N ALA A 156 -5.55 14.15 11.26
CA ALA A 156 -6.91 14.23 11.77
C ALA A 156 -6.98 14.80 13.19
N GLU A 157 -6.06 14.38 14.07
CA GLU A 157 -5.92 14.91 15.43
C GLU A 157 -5.63 16.41 15.42
N TRP A 158 -4.64 16.85 14.62
CA TRP A 158 -4.29 18.26 14.53
C TRP A 158 -5.44 19.12 13.97
N VAL A 159 -6.12 18.64 12.93
CA VAL A 159 -7.27 19.32 12.31
C VAL A 159 -8.44 19.43 13.29
N ALA A 160 -8.74 18.37 14.05
CA ALA A 160 -9.82 18.39 15.05
C ALA A 160 -9.55 19.45 16.15
N GLU A 161 -8.29 19.66 16.52
CA GLU A 161 -7.91 20.64 17.54
C GLU A 161 -7.91 22.08 17.00
N ARG A 162 -7.49 22.31 15.74
CA ARG A 162 -7.11 23.65 15.26
C ARG A 162 -7.87 24.19 14.04
N ALA A 163 -8.47 23.36 13.19
CA ALA A 163 -9.01 23.80 11.88
C ALA A 163 -10.19 24.80 11.95
N GLY A 164 -10.77 24.98 13.14
CA GLY A 164 -11.78 26.01 13.39
C GLY A 164 -11.23 27.44 13.38
N ALA A 165 -9.97 27.66 13.76
CA ALA A 165 -9.42 28.99 13.96
C ALA A 165 -9.00 29.65 12.63
N GLU A 166 -9.40 30.92 12.45
CA GLU A 166 -9.14 31.69 11.22
C GLU A 166 -7.64 31.91 10.96
N GLU A 167 -6.84 31.91 12.03
CA GLU A 167 -5.38 32.01 11.94
C GLU A 167 -4.76 30.92 11.05
N TRP A 168 -5.24 29.67 11.13
CA TRP A 168 -4.70 28.55 10.35
C TRP A 168 -5.13 28.60 8.90
N ARG A 169 -6.32 29.14 8.61
CA ARG A 169 -6.76 29.40 7.23
C ARG A 169 -5.91 30.50 6.59
N ALA A 170 -5.63 31.56 7.34
CA ALA A 170 -4.75 32.64 6.89
C ALA A 170 -3.30 32.14 6.68
N ALA A 171 -2.78 31.33 7.61
CA ALA A 171 -1.47 30.70 7.48
C ALA A 171 -1.40 29.75 6.28
N ALA A 172 -2.43 28.93 6.03
CA ALA A 172 -2.50 28.04 4.88
C ALA A 172 -2.49 28.81 3.55
N ARG A 173 -3.26 29.91 3.45
CA ARG A 173 -3.22 30.80 2.28
C ARG A 173 -1.83 31.39 2.06
N CYS A 174 -1.23 31.97 3.11
CA CYS A 174 0.10 32.57 3.03
C CYS A 174 1.16 31.54 2.66
N CYS A 175 1.15 30.36 3.29
CA CYS A 175 2.05 29.25 2.97
C CYS A 175 1.90 28.78 1.51
N GLY A 176 0.68 28.76 0.97
CA GLY A 176 0.44 28.45 -0.44
C GLY A 176 1.00 29.49 -1.42
N GLU A 177 1.18 30.73 -0.99
CA GLU A 177 1.78 31.80 -1.79
C GLU A 177 3.30 31.82 -1.66
N THR A 178 3.84 31.62 -0.45
CA THR A 178 5.28 31.75 -0.16
C THR A 178 6.05 30.43 -0.27
N HIS A 179 5.42 29.29 0.03
CA HIS A 179 6.04 27.95 0.03
C HIS A 179 5.24 26.88 -0.75
N PRO A 180 4.97 27.06 -2.06
CA PRO A 180 4.21 26.08 -2.84
C PRO A 180 4.72 24.62 -2.77
N PRO A 181 6.04 24.34 -2.76
CA PRO A 181 6.55 22.98 -2.62
C PRO A 181 6.15 22.29 -1.30
N ILE A 182 6.02 23.04 -0.20
CA ILE A 182 5.57 22.49 1.08
C ILE A 182 4.08 22.09 0.99
N VAL A 183 3.26 22.92 0.37
CA VAL A 183 1.83 22.63 0.16
C VAL A 183 1.64 21.34 -0.66
N ALA A 184 2.48 21.13 -1.67
CA ALA A 184 2.43 19.93 -2.50
C ALA A 184 2.71 18.62 -1.73
N LEU A 185 3.37 18.70 -0.56
CA LEU A 185 3.63 17.52 0.27
C LEU A 185 2.36 16.99 0.93
N ASP A 186 1.42 17.85 1.35
CA ASP A 186 0.16 17.45 2.01
C ASP A 186 -1.07 18.22 1.49
N PRO A 187 -1.53 17.97 0.26
CA PRO A 187 -2.66 18.70 -0.31
C PRO A 187 -3.96 18.52 0.48
N VAL A 188 -4.13 17.38 1.18
CA VAL A 188 -5.35 17.09 1.96
C VAL A 188 -5.46 18.00 3.18
N LEU A 189 -4.35 18.24 3.88
CA LEU A 189 -4.36 19.17 5.02
C LEU A 189 -4.75 20.59 4.57
N PHE A 190 -4.22 21.05 3.45
CA PHE A 190 -4.53 22.39 2.95
C PHE A 190 -5.99 22.53 2.48
N ASP A 191 -6.54 21.50 1.83
CA ASP A 191 -7.98 21.46 1.48
C ASP A 191 -8.86 21.54 2.74
N GLN A 192 -8.51 20.80 3.80
CA GLN A 192 -9.20 20.83 5.10
C GLN A 192 -9.11 22.20 5.81
N LEU A 193 -8.04 22.96 5.55
CA LEU A 193 -7.88 24.35 6.02
C LEU A 193 -8.57 25.38 5.11
N GLY A 194 -9.31 24.93 4.09
CA GLY A 194 -10.01 25.80 3.15
C GLY A 194 -9.11 26.48 2.12
N TYR A 195 -7.90 25.94 1.89
CA TYR A 195 -7.03 26.38 0.81
C TYR A 195 -7.21 25.48 -0.41
N SER A 196 -7.71 26.05 -1.50
CA SER A 196 -7.80 25.38 -2.80
C SER A 196 -6.83 26.03 -3.80
N PRO A 197 -5.81 25.30 -4.30
CA PRO A 197 -4.87 25.83 -5.30
C PRO A 197 -5.56 26.31 -6.59
N SER A 198 -6.73 25.76 -6.92
CA SER A 198 -7.45 26.16 -8.13
C SER A 198 -8.05 27.57 -8.01
N GLU A 199 -8.38 28.03 -6.80
CA GLU A 199 -8.91 29.39 -6.60
C GLU A 199 -7.82 30.46 -6.75
N THR A 200 -6.59 30.15 -6.34
CA THR A 200 -5.44 31.06 -6.47
C THR A 200 -4.95 31.14 -7.91
N MET A 201 -4.85 30.00 -8.63
CA MET A 201 -4.50 30.00 -10.05
C MET A 201 -5.54 30.73 -10.91
N ALA A 202 -6.84 30.55 -10.62
CA ALA A 202 -7.90 31.26 -11.35
C ALA A 202 -7.82 32.79 -11.19
N LYS A 203 -7.38 33.31 -10.04
CA LYS A 203 -7.19 34.75 -9.83
C LYS A 203 -5.90 35.26 -10.48
N GLY A 204 -4.82 34.49 -10.42
CA GLY A 204 -3.53 34.82 -11.03
C GLY A 204 -3.59 34.86 -12.56
N ASP A 205 -4.21 33.86 -13.18
CA ASP A 205 -4.38 33.79 -14.63
C ASP A 205 -5.34 34.86 -15.15
N VAL A 206 -6.38 35.24 -14.40
CA VAL A 206 -7.29 36.33 -14.80
C VAL A 206 -6.62 37.70 -14.66
N ALA A 207 -5.77 37.91 -13.65
CA ALA A 207 -4.98 39.14 -13.51
C ALA A 207 -3.88 39.22 -14.56
N ALA A 208 -3.18 38.12 -14.83
CA ALA A 208 -2.18 38.01 -15.88
C ALA A 208 -2.81 38.14 -17.29
N ALA A 209 -3.98 37.56 -17.52
CA ALA A 209 -4.74 37.70 -18.77
C ALA A 209 -5.38 39.09 -18.94
N ARG A 210 -5.64 39.84 -17.86
CA ARG A 210 -6.02 41.26 -17.94
C ARG A 210 -4.83 42.17 -18.22
N ALA A 211 -3.64 41.82 -17.72
CA ALA A 211 -2.40 42.54 -17.97
C ALA A 211 -1.83 42.24 -19.38
N MET A 212 -2.04 41.03 -19.89
CA MET A 212 -1.71 40.63 -21.25
C MET A 212 -2.94 40.84 -22.15
N GLY A 213 -3.07 42.05 -22.71
CA GLY A 213 -4.06 42.35 -23.75
C GLY A 213 -4.02 41.36 -24.94
N PRO A 214 -5.04 41.36 -25.82
CA PRO A 214 -5.34 40.31 -26.78
C PRO A 214 -4.27 40.20 -27.87
N ASN A 215 -3.14 39.56 -27.55
CA ASN A 215 -2.10 39.27 -28.52
C ASN A 215 -1.30 38.04 -28.07
N ARG A 216 -1.85 36.84 -28.28
CA ARG A 216 -1.06 35.63 -28.60
C ARG A 216 -1.95 34.45 -29.00
N GLN A 217 -2.08 34.30 -30.32
CA GLN A 217 -2.08 32.98 -30.94
C GLN A 217 -0.63 32.48 -30.95
N GLY A 218 -0.40 31.27 -30.46
CA GLY A 218 0.90 30.60 -30.56
C GLY A 218 1.47 30.24 -29.20
N ILE A 219 1.77 28.95 -29.02
CA ILE A 219 2.33 28.30 -27.83
C ILE A 219 1.26 27.69 -26.90
N ALA A 220 0.57 26.67 -27.42
CA ALA A 220 -0.07 25.65 -26.60
C ALA A 220 0.32 24.28 -27.17
N ALA A 221 1.31 23.61 -26.55
CA ALA A 221 1.51 22.15 -26.56
C ALA A 221 2.85 21.82 -25.91
N GLY A 222 2.86 21.46 -24.62
CA GLY A 222 4.10 21.06 -23.96
C GLY A 222 4.00 20.52 -22.53
N ALA A 223 2.82 20.52 -21.90
CA ALA A 223 2.66 19.85 -20.60
C ALA A 223 2.48 18.33 -20.82
N SER A 224 3.45 17.56 -20.32
CA SER A 224 3.62 16.15 -20.62
C SER A 224 2.56 15.27 -19.92
N ARG A 225 2.06 14.28 -20.65
CA ARG A 225 1.11 13.23 -20.21
C ARG A 225 1.49 12.40 -18.94
N PRO A 226 2.74 12.34 -18.43
CA PRO A 226 3.06 11.55 -17.23
C PRO A 226 2.48 12.10 -15.92
N ALA A 227 2.41 13.44 -15.74
CA ALA A 227 1.94 14.06 -14.50
C ALA A 227 0.46 13.78 -14.23
N ALA A 228 -0.38 13.87 -15.27
CA ALA A 228 -1.80 13.52 -15.20
C ALA A 228 -2.03 12.03 -14.89
N ARG A 229 -1.12 11.15 -15.32
CA ARG A 229 -1.22 9.69 -15.10
C ARG A 229 -0.85 9.31 -13.66
N ASN A 230 0.10 10.00 -13.05
CA ASN A 230 0.48 9.80 -11.65
C ASN A 230 -0.57 10.37 -10.68
N TRP A 231 -1.19 11.51 -11.02
CA TRP A 231 -2.32 12.05 -10.27
C TRP A 231 -3.54 11.11 -10.26
N LEU A 232 -3.90 10.52 -11.40
CA LEU A 232 -4.99 9.55 -11.49
C LEU A 232 -4.71 8.27 -10.68
N ARG A 233 -3.45 7.80 -10.63
CA ARG A 233 -3.07 6.66 -9.79
C ARG A 233 -3.14 6.97 -8.30
N ARG A 234 -2.71 8.15 -7.87
CA ARG A 234 -2.84 8.60 -6.46
C ARG A 234 -4.29 8.75 -6.06
N ARG A 235 -5.12 9.39 -6.89
CA ARG A 235 -6.56 9.51 -6.62
C ARG A 235 -7.25 8.15 -6.49
N MET A 236 -6.91 7.18 -7.34
CA MET A 236 -7.42 5.82 -7.20
C MET A 236 -6.90 5.10 -5.96
N PHE A 237 -5.66 5.37 -5.51
CA PHE A 237 -5.09 4.75 -4.31
C PHE A 237 -5.64 5.38 -3.01
N ASP A 238 -5.91 6.68 -3.03
CA ASP A 238 -6.54 7.39 -1.91
C ASP A 238 -8.03 6.99 -1.81
N GLU A 239 -8.77 6.90 -2.92
CA GLU A 239 -10.12 6.28 -2.93
C GLU A 239 -10.10 4.78 -2.54
N TRP A 240 -8.99 4.08 -2.81
CA TRP A 240 -8.78 2.67 -2.42
C TRP A 240 -8.52 2.51 -0.92
N THR A 241 -7.89 3.50 -0.26
CA THR A 241 -7.61 3.48 1.19
C THR A 241 -8.69 4.15 2.05
N ASP A 242 -9.56 5.00 1.49
CA ASP A 242 -10.68 5.68 2.18
C ASP A 242 -11.89 4.76 2.51
N GLY A 243 -11.66 3.48 2.78
CA GLY A 243 -12.66 2.54 3.32
C GLY A 243 -13.72 2.01 2.34
N LYS A 244 -13.98 2.69 1.22
CA LYS A 244 -14.93 2.25 0.18
C LYS A 244 -14.34 1.20 -0.78
N GLY A 245 -13.03 1.25 -1.07
CA GLY A 245 -12.37 0.25 -1.91
C GLY A 245 -12.23 -1.12 -1.24
N TRP A 246 -11.95 -1.13 0.07
CA TRP A 246 -11.75 -2.35 0.85
C TRP A 246 -13.05 -3.18 0.98
N THR A 247 -14.20 -2.52 1.12
CA THR A 247 -15.50 -3.19 1.19
C THR A 247 -15.82 -3.94 -0.10
N LEU A 248 -15.49 -3.38 -1.27
CA LEU A 248 -15.76 -4.02 -2.56
C LEU A 248 -14.87 -5.27 -2.78
N ILE A 249 -13.60 -5.23 -2.37
CA ILE A 249 -12.68 -6.37 -2.45
C ILE A 249 -13.11 -7.48 -1.50
N VAL A 250 -13.45 -7.16 -0.24
CA VAL A 250 -13.93 -8.16 0.72
C VAL A 250 -15.22 -8.80 0.24
N VAL A 251 -16.18 -8.01 -0.28
CA VAL A 251 -17.42 -8.55 -0.86
C VAL A 251 -17.13 -9.46 -2.05
N THR A 252 -16.20 -9.07 -2.93
CA THR A 252 -15.85 -9.87 -4.12
C THR A 252 -15.14 -11.17 -3.73
N VAL A 253 -14.18 -11.12 -2.79
CA VAL A 253 -13.46 -12.30 -2.29
C VAL A 253 -14.43 -13.23 -1.56
N VAL A 254 -15.29 -12.70 -0.67
CA VAL A 254 -16.30 -13.51 0.03
C VAL A 254 -17.28 -14.13 -0.96
N ALA A 255 -17.78 -13.38 -1.96
CA ALA A 255 -18.65 -13.92 -2.99
C ALA A 255 -17.96 -15.02 -3.83
N THR A 256 -16.67 -14.85 -4.15
CA THR A 256 -15.89 -15.83 -4.91
C THR A 256 -15.65 -17.10 -4.07
N LEU A 257 -15.31 -16.96 -2.79
CA LEU A 257 -15.15 -18.11 -1.88
C LEU A 257 -16.48 -18.82 -1.62
N PHE A 258 -17.60 -18.09 -1.64
CA PHE A 258 -18.95 -18.66 -1.55
C PHE A 258 -19.32 -19.45 -2.82
N LEU A 259 -19.00 -18.90 -4.00
CA LEU A 259 -19.14 -19.60 -5.29
C LEU A 259 -18.25 -20.85 -5.38
N MET A 260 -17.07 -20.83 -4.75
CA MET A 260 -16.17 -21.99 -4.65
C MET A 260 -16.56 -22.99 -3.56
N GLY A 261 -17.68 -22.79 -2.84
CA GLY A 261 -18.18 -23.77 -1.86
C GLY A 261 -17.30 -23.94 -0.61
N ILE A 262 -16.42 -22.97 -0.34
CA ILE A 262 -15.49 -23.01 0.80
C ILE A 262 -16.22 -22.75 2.13
N PHE A 263 -17.35 -22.04 2.09
CA PHE A 263 -18.20 -21.75 3.25
C PHE A 263 -19.50 -22.57 3.32
N MET A 264 -19.67 -23.63 2.51
CA MET A 264 -20.83 -24.50 2.67
C MET A 264 -20.66 -25.39 3.92
N PRO A 265 -21.68 -25.47 4.80
CA PRO A 265 -21.66 -26.39 5.93
C PRO A 265 -21.55 -27.84 5.43
N PRO A 266 -20.85 -28.72 6.16
CA PRO A 266 -20.55 -30.08 5.72
C PRO A 266 -21.79 -30.94 5.42
N SER A 267 -22.98 -30.56 5.88
CA SER A 267 -24.24 -31.28 5.65
C SER A 267 -24.78 -31.21 4.21
N LYS A 268 -24.15 -30.48 3.29
CA LYS A 268 -24.56 -30.43 1.86
C LYS A 268 -23.55 -31.02 0.87
N ARG A 269 -22.36 -31.45 1.30
CA ARG A 269 -21.37 -32.08 0.39
C ARG A 269 -21.75 -33.50 -0.03
N ASP A 270 -22.60 -34.19 0.73
CA ASP A 270 -22.99 -35.57 0.45
C ASP A 270 -24.11 -35.74 -0.60
N LEU A 271 -24.65 -34.63 -1.14
CA LEU A 271 -25.75 -34.71 -2.13
C LEU A 271 -25.30 -34.59 -3.60
N ILE A 272 -24.00 -34.36 -3.86
CA ILE A 272 -23.51 -34.13 -5.23
C ILE A 272 -22.91 -35.40 -5.88
N ASP A 273 -22.63 -36.46 -5.12
CA ASP A 273 -21.93 -37.66 -5.62
C ASP A 273 -22.78 -38.91 -5.88
N ARG A 274 -24.10 -38.77 -6.05
CA ARG A 274 -24.95 -39.89 -6.51
C ARG A 274 -25.91 -39.47 -7.60
N ASN A 275 -25.45 -39.50 -8.85
CA ASN A 275 -26.32 -39.90 -9.95
C ASN A 275 -25.54 -40.41 -11.19
N PRO A 276 -25.25 -41.71 -11.29
CA PRO A 276 -24.79 -42.32 -12.53
C PRO A 276 -25.98 -43.00 -13.22
N ASP A 277 -26.94 -42.22 -13.75
CA ASP A 277 -27.89 -42.67 -14.77
C ASP A 277 -28.73 -41.48 -15.26
N ALA A 278 -28.25 -40.80 -16.29
CA ALA A 278 -29.03 -39.80 -17.03
C ALA A 278 -29.20 -40.28 -18.48
N GLY A 279 -29.99 -41.35 -18.64
CA GLY A 279 -30.66 -41.66 -19.89
C GLY A 279 -31.77 -40.63 -20.16
N SER A 280 -31.67 -39.97 -21.30
CA SER A 280 -32.76 -39.42 -22.12
C SER A 280 -33.94 -38.75 -21.39
N TYR A 281 -33.86 -37.43 -21.20
CA TYR A 281 -35.05 -36.59 -20.97
C TYR A 281 -35.65 -36.14 -22.31
N PRO A 282 -36.95 -36.34 -22.56
CA PRO A 282 -37.64 -35.70 -23.69
C PRO A 282 -37.85 -34.21 -23.41
N ALA A 283 -37.77 -33.41 -24.46
CA ALA A 283 -37.94 -31.95 -24.42
C ALA A 283 -39.31 -31.55 -23.83
N PRO A 284 -39.38 -30.60 -22.87
CA PRO A 284 -40.65 -30.09 -22.40
C PRO A 284 -41.19 -29.02 -23.35
N ALA A 285 -42.48 -29.14 -23.66
CA ALA A 285 -43.26 -28.14 -24.38
C ALA A 285 -43.29 -26.83 -23.60
N HIS A 286 -43.13 -25.72 -24.32
CA HIS A 286 -43.22 -24.37 -23.79
C HIS A 286 -44.66 -24.01 -23.43
N ASP A 287 -45.07 -24.25 -22.18
CA ASP A 287 -46.22 -23.55 -21.59
C ASP A 287 -45.73 -22.29 -20.86
N ARG A 288 -46.15 -21.14 -21.40
CA ARG A 288 -45.88 -19.81 -20.86
C ARG A 288 -46.75 -19.57 -19.62
N HIS A 289 -46.22 -19.86 -18.44
CA HIS A 289 -46.73 -19.25 -17.21
C HIS A 289 -46.13 -17.85 -17.02
N PRO A 290 -46.94 -16.82 -16.71
CA PRO A 290 -46.42 -15.51 -16.33
C PRO A 290 -45.72 -15.62 -14.97
N ALA A 291 -44.52 -15.05 -14.88
CA ALA A 291 -43.76 -14.98 -13.63
C ALA A 291 -44.56 -14.22 -12.56
N PRO A 292 -44.66 -14.71 -11.32
CA PRO A 292 -45.26 -13.94 -10.24
C PRO A 292 -44.44 -12.67 -10.02
N ALA A 293 -45.14 -11.53 -9.91
CA ALA A 293 -44.52 -10.26 -9.56
C ALA A 293 -43.83 -10.41 -8.20
N LEU A 294 -42.50 -10.38 -8.20
CA LEU A 294 -41.71 -10.30 -6.97
C LEU A 294 -42.00 -8.95 -6.33
N ASP A 295 -42.76 -8.98 -5.25
CA ASP A 295 -42.97 -7.85 -4.36
C ASP A 295 -41.61 -7.38 -3.84
N ARG A 296 -41.22 -6.17 -4.24
CA ARG A 296 -39.93 -5.55 -3.90
C ARG A 296 -39.88 -5.03 -2.46
N SER A 297 -40.96 -5.17 -1.68
CA SER A 297 -41.04 -4.67 -0.30
C SER A 297 -40.32 -5.54 0.74
N ASP A 298 -39.92 -6.77 0.40
CA ASP A 298 -39.31 -7.73 1.35
C ASP A 298 -37.77 -7.80 1.33
N ARG A 299 -37.07 -6.77 0.83
CA ARG A 299 -35.61 -6.72 1.03
C ARG A 299 -35.30 -6.24 2.45
N PRO A 300 -34.71 -7.08 3.32
CA PRO A 300 -34.33 -6.64 4.66
C PRO A 300 -33.36 -5.46 4.55
N SER A 301 -33.73 -4.31 5.11
CA SER A 301 -32.94 -3.08 5.07
C SER A 301 -31.67 -3.14 5.92
N SER A 302 -31.43 -4.26 6.61
CA SER A 302 -30.27 -4.51 7.45
C SER A 302 -29.55 -5.78 7.02
N MET A 303 -28.23 -5.71 6.89
CA MET A 303 -27.33 -6.84 6.61
C MET A 303 -27.32 -7.87 7.77
N PHE A 304 -27.85 -7.49 8.93
CA PHE A 304 -27.91 -8.30 10.15
C PHE A 304 -29.35 -8.48 10.61
N THR A 305 -29.66 -9.69 11.08
CA THR A 305 -30.95 -10.01 11.71
C THR A 305 -31.11 -9.28 13.05
N PRO A 306 -32.34 -9.01 13.52
CA PRO A 306 -32.57 -8.44 14.86
C PRO A 306 -31.95 -9.26 15.99
N GLU A 307 -31.83 -10.58 15.81
CA GLU A 307 -31.18 -11.50 16.74
C GLU A 307 -29.66 -11.27 16.79
N GLN A 308 -29.01 -11.16 15.63
CA GLN A 308 -27.58 -10.84 15.55
C GLN A 308 -27.28 -9.46 16.14
N ILE A 309 -28.13 -8.46 15.89
CA ILE A 309 -27.96 -7.13 16.50
C ILE A 309 -28.03 -7.22 18.02
N ARG A 310 -29.00 -7.96 18.58
CA ARG A 310 -29.09 -8.18 20.03
C ARG A 310 -27.89 -8.92 20.59
N GLU A 311 -27.37 -9.93 19.88
CA GLU A 311 -26.14 -10.64 20.26
C GLU A 311 -24.93 -9.69 20.28
N PHE A 312 -24.81 -8.83 19.27
CA PHE A 312 -23.73 -7.83 19.19
C PHE A 312 -23.82 -6.78 20.31
N GLU A 313 -25.03 -6.33 20.65
CA GLU A 313 -25.24 -5.38 21.74
C GLU A 313 -24.92 -5.95 23.13
N GLN A 314 -25.03 -7.26 23.30
CA GLN A 314 -24.71 -7.97 24.55
C GLN A 314 -23.25 -8.44 24.64
N TYR A 315 -22.52 -8.43 23.52
CA TYR A 315 -21.15 -8.90 23.48
C TYR A 315 -20.21 -7.95 24.23
N ASN A 316 -19.58 -8.46 25.30
CA ASN A 316 -18.53 -7.77 26.01
C ASN A 316 -17.15 -8.14 25.42
N PRO A 317 -16.44 -7.21 24.75
CA PRO A 317 -15.13 -7.50 24.16
C PRO A 317 -14.06 -7.89 25.19
N ASP A 318 -14.23 -7.51 26.46
CA ASP A 318 -13.30 -7.86 27.54
C ASP A 318 -13.64 -9.21 28.20
N GLY A 319 -14.77 -9.83 27.84
CA GLY A 319 -15.30 -11.02 28.49
C GLY A 319 -14.58 -12.34 28.18
N GLY A 320 -13.41 -12.29 27.53
CA GLY A 320 -12.61 -13.47 27.13
C GLY A 320 -13.25 -14.40 26.10
N ARG A 321 -14.51 -14.15 25.72
CA ARG A 321 -15.19 -14.88 24.64
C ARG A 321 -14.79 -14.28 23.29
N PRO A 322 -14.59 -15.10 22.24
CA PRO A 322 -14.35 -14.58 20.90
C PRO A 322 -15.57 -13.80 20.38
N ALA A 323 -15.32 -12.81 19.52
CA ALA A 323 -16.37 -11.98 18.95
C ALA A 323 -17.34 -12.81 18.08
N PRO A 324 -18.67 -12.61 18.23
CA PRO A 324 -19.65 -13.17 17.32
C PRO A 324 -19.35 -12.82 15.86
N SER A 325 -19.63 -13.73 14.95
CA SER A 325 -19.41 -13.51 13.51
C SER A 325 -20.18 -12.28 13.03
N GLY A 326 -19.48 -11.35 12.38
CA GLY A 326 -20.07 -10.09 11.89
C GLY A 326 -20.02 -8.91 12.87
N TYR A 327 -19.66 -9.12 14.14
CA TYR A 327 -19.61 -8.05 15.16
C TYR A 327 -18.72 -6.87 14.75
N ASN A 328 -17.51 -7.12 14.24
CA ASN A 328 -16.60 -6.06 13.81
C ASN A 328 -17.14 -5.25 12.64
N LEU A 329 -17.82 -5.89 11.69
CA LEU A 329 -18.45 -5.23 10.55
C LEU A 329 -19.64 -4.38 11.00
N TRP A 330 -20.50 -4.93 11.88
CA TRP A 330 -21.60 -4.19 12.50
C TRP A 330 -21.10 -2.96 13.28
N ARG A 331 -20.02 -3.10 14.04
CA ARG A 331 -19.40 -2.00 14.81
C ARG A 331 -18.91 -0.86 13.91
N ILE A 332 -18.25 -1.20 12.80
CA ILE A 332 -17.77 -0.21 11.82
C ILE A 332 -18.96 0.53 11.18
N MET A 333 -20.00 -0.21 10.79
CA MET A 333 -21.19 0.38 10.15
C MET A 333 -22.02 1.28 11.09
N THR A 334 -21.99 1.00 12.40
CA THR A 334 -22.75 1.77 13.41
C THR A 334 -21.95 2.89 14.06
N ASN A 335 -20.69 3.09 13.65
CA ASN A 335 -19.77 4.09 14.18
C ASN A 335 -19.65 4.08 15.72
N ARG A 336 -19.75 2.89 16.35
CA ARG A 336 -19.60 2.77 17.81
C ARG A 336 -18.11 2.85 18.20
N PRO A 337 -17.72 3.72 19.15
CA PRO A 337 -16.34 3.87 19.56
C PRO A 337 -15.77 2.59 20.20
N VAL A 338 -14.46 2.38 20.04
CA VAL A 338 -13.74 1.33 20.76
C VAL A 338 -13.66 1.76 22.22
N VAL A 339 -14.34 1.05 23.12
CA VAL A 339 -14.14 1.26 24.56
C VAL A 339 -12.71 0.83 24.88
N PRO A 340 -11.86 1.70 25.45
CA PRO A 340 -10.50 1.31 25.84
C PRO A 340 -10.57 0.16 26.85
N SER A 341 -9.78 -0.88 26.61
CA SER A 341 -9.65 -2.01 27.53
C SER A 341 -9.28 -1.53 28.93
N LEU A 342 -9.79 -2.20 29.96
CA LEU A 342 -9.58 -2.02 31.42
C LEU A 342 -8.14 -1.79 31.93
N ARG A 343 -7.13 -1.71 31.06
CA ARG A 343 -5.75 -1.36 31.41
C ARG A 343 -5.58 0.08 31.92
N GLU A 344 -6.51 0.99 31.61
CA GLU A 344 -6.53 2.38 32.11
C GLU A 344 -7.28 2.56 33.46
N LYS A 345 -7.85 1.51 34.06
CA LYS A 345 -8.51 1.59 35.38
C LYS A 345 -7.70 0.97 36.52
N LEU A 346 -6.47 0.57 36.26
CA LEU A 346 -5.55 -0.01 37.26
C LEU A 346 -4.24 0.78 37.41
N GLU A 347 -4.19 2.01 36.92
CA GLU A 347 -3.22 3.05 37.30
C GLU A 347 -3.92 4.16 38.10
#